data_AF-A0A8S0ZHN0-F1
#
_entry.id   AF-A0A8S0ZHN0-F1
#
_cell.length_a   1.000
_cell.length_b   1.000
_cell.length_c   1.000
_cell.angle_alpha   90.00
_cell.angle_beta   90.00
_cell.angle_gamma   90.00
#
_symmetry.space_group_name_H-M   'P 1'
#
loop_
_entity.id
_entity.type
_entity.pdbx_description
1 polymer ?
#
loop_
_entity_poly.entity_id
_entity_poly.type
_entity_poly.pdbx_seq_one_letter_code
_entity_poly.pdbx_strand_id
1 'polypeptide(L)'
;MTFFTGQLNLLRVNCDRLFNTGDADVSYEETLQRIKDCHYHHLYLMKYSSVLNKLLSPVMFLYVIICSLMLCASAIQLTTSNEADRGIYSSKWYTQNTRVRRSLLLLGGQLRKTIVFTAGPFTKLNIATFVAILKGSYSYYTLLDKKED
;
A
#
# COMPACT_ATOMS: atom_id res chain seq x y z
N MET A 1 10.93 -7.18 -6.77
CA MET A 1 11.14 -6.30 -7.93
C MET A 1 12.62 -6.22 -8.31
N THR A 2 13.54 -6.10 -7.35
CA THR A 2 15.01 -6.05 -7.58
C THR A 2 15.55 -7.21 -8.43
N PHE A 3 15.08 -8.45 -8.22
CA PHE A 3 15.45 -9.59 -9.07
C PHE A 3 15.07 -9.37 -10.55
N PHE A 4 13.87 -8.86 -10.84
CA PHE A 4 13.42 -8.63 -12.20
C PHE A 4 14.23 -7.51 -12.87
N THR A 5 14.52 -6.44 -12.11
CA THR A 5 15.42 -5.36 -12.53
C THR A 5 16.83 -5.89 -12.84
N GLY A 6 17.36 -6.77 -11.98
CA GLY A 6 18.66 -7.39 -12.18
C GLY A 6 18.71 -8.25 -13.45
N GLN A 7 17.68 -9.07 -13.69
CA GLN A 7 17.58 -9.87 -14.90
C GLN A 7 17.44 -9.03 -16.17
N LEU A 8 16.70 -7.91 -16.13
CA LEU A 8 16.62 -6.96 -17.24
C LEU A 8 17.97 -6.28 -17.52
N ASN A 9 18.71 -5.89 -16.47
CA ASN A 9 20.05 -5.34 -16.61
C ASN A 9 21.02 -6.38 -17.18
N LEU A 10 20.95 -7.63 -16.73
CA LEU A 10 21.76 -8.73 -17.27
C LEU A 10 21.46 -8.97 -18.76
N LEU A 11 20.17 -9.02 -19.13
CA LEU A 11 19.76 -9.13 -20.52
C LEU A 11 20.28 -7.96 -21.36
N ARG A 12 20.20 -6.73 -20.85
CA ARG A 12 20.75 -5.54 -21.50
C ARG A 12 22.26 -5.66 -21.75
N VAL A 13 23.02 -6.09 -20.75
CA VAL A 13 24.48 -6.29 -20.88
C VAL A 13 24.80 -7.39 -21.88
N ASN A 14 24.05 -8.49 -21.88
CA ASN A 14 24.25 -9.58 -22.84
C ASN A 14 23.92 -9.14 -24.28
N CYS A 15 22.90 -8.30 -24.46
CA CYS A 15 22.58 -7.67 -25.74
C CYS A 15 23.66 -6.70 -26.24
N ASP A 16 24.35 -5.99 -25.34
CA ASP A 16 25.45 -5.07 -25.70
C ASP A 16 26.73 -5.84 -26.10
N ARG A 17 26.99 -6.95 -25.41
CA ARG A 17 28.13 -7.86 -25.67
C ARG A 17 27.96 -8.73 -26.91
N LEU A 18 26.81 -8.66 -27.59
CA LEU A 18 26.47 -9.56 -28.69
C LEU A 18 27.39 -9.37 -29.92
N PHE A 19 27.85 -8.14 -30.17
CA PHE A 19 28.75 -7.80 -31.29
C PHE A 19 30.06 -7.12 -30.87
N ASN A 20 30.24 -6.86 -29.57
CA ASN A 20 31.32 -6.02 -29.05
C ASN A 20 32.37 -6.80 -28.23
N THR A 21 32.52 -8.09 -28.52
CA THR A 21 33.66 -8.88 -28.01
C THR A 21 34.84 -8.51 -28.90
N GLY A 22 35.93 -7.99 -28.33
CA GLY A 22 37.12 -7.51 -29.07
C GLY A 22 37.91 -8.59 -29.83
N ASP A 23 37.28 -9.71 -30.18
CA ASP A 23 37.86 -10.79 -30.97
C ASP A 23 37.56 -10.58 -32.46
N ALA A 24 38.62 -10.53 -33.25
CA ALA A 24 38.54 -10.56 -34.70
C ALA A 24 38.07 -11.96 -35.13
N ASP A 25 36.86 -12.02 -35.68
CA ASP A 25 36.17 -13.17 -36.28
C ASP A 25 35.41 -14.09 -35.30
N VAL A 26 34.36 -13.55 -34.67
CA VAL A 26 33.34 -14.37 -33.98
C VAL A 26 32.51 -15.11 -35.04
N SER A 27 32.46 -16.45 -34.93
CA SER A 27 31.71 -17.31 -35.85
C SER A 27 30.21 -16.96 -35.86
N TYR A 28 29.60 -16.95 -37.05
CA TYR A 28 28.16 -16.70 -37.23
C TYR A 28 27.29 -17.61 -36.35
N GLU A 29 27.68 -18.88 -36.20
CA GLU A 29 27.00 -19.85 -35.33
C GLU A 29 27.01 -19.41 -33.86
N GLU A 30 28.14 -18.87 -33.38
CA GLU A 30 28.27 -18.39 -32.00
C GLU A 30 27.40 -17.14 -31.77
N THR A 31 27.38 -16.23 -32.74
CA THR A 31 26.51 -15.05 -32.70
C THR A 31 25.03 -15.46 -32.67
N LEU A 32 24.64 -16.40 -33.53
CA LEU A 32 23.26 -16.91 -33.59
C LEU A 32 22.84 -17.59 -32.28
N GLN A 33 23.76 -18.31 -31.63
CA GLN A 33 23.51 -18.95 -30.35
C GLN A 33 23.31 -17.93 -29.22
N ARG A 34 24.13 -16.87 -29.16
CA ARG A 34 23.95 -15.75 -28.22
C ARG A 34 22.61 -15.03 -28.41
N ILE A 35 22.18 -14.82 -29.67
CA ILE A 35 20.86 -14.24 -29.97
C ILE A 35 19.74 -15.12 -29.42
N LYS A 36 19.82 -16.44 -29.64
CA LYS A 36 18.82 -17.40 -29.14
C LYS A 36 18.74 -17.34 -27.62
N ASP A 37 19.87 -17.34 -26.93
CA ASP A 37 19.92 -17.30 -25.46
C ASP A 37 19.30 -16.00 -24.91
N CYS A 38 19.64 -14.84 -25.49
CA CYS A 38 18.99 -13.57 -25.13
C CYS A 38 17.49 -13.59 -25.40
N HIS A 39 17.05 -14.15 -26.53
CA HIS A 39 15.63 -14.26 -26.87
C HIS A 39 14.86 -15.17 -25.89
N TYR A 40 15.40 -16.35 -25.57
CA TYR A 40 14.79 -17.26 -24.60
C TYR A 40 14.74 -16.65 -23.20
N HIS A 41 15.80 -15.97 -22.78
CA HIS A 41 15.85 -15.28 -21.50
C HIS A 41 14.79 -14.17 -21.41
N HIS A 42 14.67 -13.34 -22.45
CA HIS A 42 13.61 -12.33 -22.55
C HIS A 42 12.20 -12.94 -22.48
N LEU A 43 11.95 -14.01 -23.24
CA LEU A 43 10.65 -14.71 -23.23
C LEU A 43 10.34 -15.29 -21.85
N TYR A 44 11.33 -15.85 -21.16
CA TYR A 44 11.16 -16.37 -19.81
C TYR A 44 10.80 -15.24 -18.83
N LEU A 45 11.48 -14.09 -18.91
CA LEU A 45 11.16 -12.90 -18.11
C LEU A 45 9.73 -12.43 -18.36
N MET A 46 9.33 -12.31 -19.62
CA MET A 46 7.98 -11.88 -20.02
C MET A 46 6.90 -12.86 -19.55
N LYS A 47 7.17 -14.16 -19.59
CA LYS A 47 6.25 -15.16 -19.05
C LYS A 47 6.11 -15.03 -17.54
N TYR A 48 7.22 -14.89 -16.83
CA TYR A 48 7.23 -14.76 -15.37
C TYR A 48 6.51 -13.48 -14.92
N SER A 49 6.75 -12.35 -15.58
CA SER A 49 6.06 -11.08 -15.26
C SER A 49 4.54 -11.19 -15.47
N SER A 50 4.09 -11.87 -16.52
CA SER A 50 2.67 -12.11 -16.77
C SER A 50 2.02 -12.93 -15.66
N VAL A 51 2.68 -14.00 -15.21
CA VAL A 51 2.20 -14.84 -14.09
C VAL A 51 2.15 -14.03 -12.80
N LEU A 52 3.22 -13.29 -12.50
CA LEU A 52 3.31 -12.45 -11.31
C LEU A 52 2.23 -11.36 -11.30
N ASN A 53 1.99 -10.70 -12.43
CA ASN A 53 0.95 -9.68 -12.57
C ASN A 53 -0.46 -10.26 -12.37
N LYS A 54 -0.74 -11.45 -12.94
CA LYS A 54 -2.02 -12.16 -12.72
C LYS A 54 -2.26 -12.50 -11.25
N LEU A 55 -1.20 -12.83 -10.50
CA LEU A 55 -1.29 -13.12 -9.07
C LEU A 55 -1.44 -11.86 -8.22
N LEU A 56 -0.70 -10.79 -8.54
CA LEU A 56 -0.71 -9.55 -7.77
C LEU A 56 -1.95 -8.70 -8.00
N SER A 57 -2.49 -8.67 -9.22
CA SER A 57 -3.67 -7.88 -9.57
C SER A 57 -4.86 -8.05 -8.59
N PRO A 58 -5.34 -9.27 -8.28
CA PRO A 58 -6.44 -9.44 -7.32
C PRO A 58 -6.05 -9.04 -5.89
N VAL A 59 -4.81 -9.28 -5.46
CA VAL A 59 -4.33 -8.90 -4.13
C VAL A 59 -4.32 -7.38 -3.97
N MET A 60 -3.81 -6.67 -4.98
CA MET A 60 -3.79 -5.21 -5.01
C MET A 60 -5.20 -4.63 -5.03
N PHE A 61 -6.13 -5.25 -5.76
CA PHE A 61 -7.53 -4.85 -5.77
C PHE A 61 -8.19 -4.98 -4.38
N LEU A 62 -8.02 -6.13 -3.72
CA LEU A 62 -8.52 -6.34 -2.36
C LEU A 62 -7.88 -5.37 -1.37
N TYR A 63 -6.58 -5.11 -1.49
CA TYR A 63 -5.88 -4.14 -0.66
C TYR A 63 -6.49 -2.73 -0.78
N VAL A 64 -6.78 -2.28 -2.00
CA VAL A 64 -7.43 -0.97 -2.23
C VAL A 64 -8.83 -0.91 -1.62
N ILE A 65 -9.63 -1.98 -1.74
CA ILE A 65 -10.96 -2.05 -1.12
C ILE A 65 -10.86 -1.98 0.40
N ILE A 66 -9.95 -2.74 1.01
CA ILE A 66 -9.77 -2.73 2.47
C ILE A 66 -9.35 -1.34 2.93
N CYS A 67 -8.40 -0.71 2.23
CA CYS A 67 -7.95 0.64 2.55
C CYS A 67 -9.07 1.68 2.41
N SER A 68 -9.90 1.59 1.37
CA SER A 68 -11.01 2.53 1.16
C SER A 68 -12.09 2.37 2.24
N LEU A 69 -12.50 1.14 2.57
CA LEU A 69 -13.44 0.86 3.65
C LEU A 69 -12.93 1.37 5.00
N MET A 70 -11.64 1.17 5.26
CA MET A 70 -10.96 1.66 6.46
C MET A 70 -11.00 3.18 6.59
N LEU A 71 -10.69 3.89 5.49
CA LEU A 71 -10.73 5.35 5.45
C LEU A 71 -12.17 5.87 5.59
N CYS A 72 -13.13 5.26 4.88
CA CYS A 72 -14.53 5.61 4.96
C CYS A 72 -15.11 5.40 6.37
N ALA A 73 -14.82 4.26 6.99
CA ALA A 73 -15.26 3.97 8.36
C ALA A 73 -14.66 4.96 9.36
N SER A 74 -13.36 5.28 9.21
CA SER A 74 -12.70 6.30 10.03
C SER A 74 -13.32 7.68 9.85
N ALA A 75 -13.65 8.06 8.61
CA ALA A 75 -14.27 9.34 8.30
C ALA A 75 -15.69 9.44 8.90
N ILE A 76 -16.51 8.39 8.77
CA ILE A 76 -17.84 8.32 9.37
C ILE A 76 -17.75 8.39 10.90
N GLN A 77 -16.80 7.69 11.51
CA GLN A 77 -16.60 7.73 12.95
C GLN A 77 -16.29 9.15 13.44
N LEU A 78 -15.48 9.90 12.68
CA LEU A 78 -15.14 11.29 12.99
C LEU A 78 -16.32 12.25 12.76
N THR A 79 -17.11 12.08 11.70
CA THR A 79 -18.24 12.98 11.43
C THR A 79 -19.41 12.75 12.39
N THR A 80 -19.81 11.48 12.59
CA THR A 80 -20.96 11.13 13.45
C THR A 80 -20.74 11.49 14.92
N SER A 81 -19.53 11.29 15.45
CA SER A 81 -19.21 11.64 16.84
C SER A 81 -19.24 13.15 17.09
N ASN A 82 -18.82 13.96 16.11
CA ASN A 82 -18.86 15.42 16.23
C ASN A 82 -20.27 15.99 16.03
N GLU A 83 -21.06 15.43 15.10
CA GLU A 83 -22.41 15.90 14.79
C GLU A 83 -23.41 15.56 15.91
N ALA A 84 -23.31 14.37 16.52
CA ALA A 84 -24.26 13.93 17.54
C ALA A 84 -24.25 14.80 18.81
N ASP A 85 -23.06 15.17 19.30
CA ASP A 85 -22.91 16.10 20.43
C ASP A 85 -23.41 17.51 20.07
N ARG A 86 -23.15 17.94 18.83
CA ARG A 86 -23.53 19.27 18.34
C ARG A 86 -25.05 19.45 18.22
N GLY A 87 -25.78 18.38 17.90
CA GLY A 87 -27.25 18.37 17.87
C GLY A 87 -27.91 18.67 19.22
N ILE A 88 -27.27 18.26 20.33
CA ILE A 88 -27.72 18.61 21.68
C ILE A 88 -27.61 20.13 21.88
N TYR A 89 -26.46 20.71 21.52
CA TYR A 89 -26.19 22.13 21.78
C TYR A 89 -26.88 23.08 20.79
N SER A 90 -27.28 22.61 19.61
CA SER A 90 -28.09 23.39 18.66
C SER A 90 -29.56 23.49 19.05
N SER A 91 -30.03 22.62 19.94
CA SER A 91 -31.39 22.70 20.50
C SER A 91 -31.54 23.86 21.49
N LYS A 92 -32.77 24.23 21.84
CA LYS A 92 -33.05 25.20 22.93
C LYS A 92 -32.83 24.56 24.31
N TRP A 93 -31.76 23.79 24.50
CA TRP A 93 -31.44 23.10 25.77
C TRP A 93 -31.34 24.06 26.97
N TYR A 94 -31.03 25.34 26.69
CA TYR A 94 -30.92 26.37 27.71
C TYR A 94 -32.26 26.85 28.28
N THR A 95 -33.39 26.53 27.65
CA THR A 95 -34.72 26.88 28.17
C THR A 95 -35.29 25.81 29.11
N GLN A 96 -34.59 24.68 29.28
CA GLN A 96 -35.05 23.56 30.08
C GLN A 96 -34.63 23.64 31.55
N ASN A 97 -35.34 22.89 32.39
CA ASN A 97 -35.07 22.76 33.83
C ASN A 97 -33.64 22.25 34.12
N THR A 98 -33.09 22.63 35.27
CA THR A 98 -31.74 22.24 35.74
C THR A 98 -31.55 20.72 35.79
N ARG A 99 -32.61 19.96 36.11
CA ARG A 99 -32.59 18.50 36.14
C ARG A 99 -32.41 17.89 34.74
N VAL A 100 -33.09 18.45 33.74
CA VAL A 100 -33.01 18.03 32.32
C VAL A 100 -31.68 18.43 31.69
N ARG A 101 -31.18 19.64 32.01
CA ARG A 101 -29.86 20.11 31.58
C ARG A 101 -28.71 19.21 32.08
N ARG A 102 -28.77 18.74 33.33
CA ARG A 102 -27.79 17.77 33.86
C ARG A 102 -27.80 16.45 33.08
N SER A 103 -28.99 15.92 32.78
CA SER A 103 -29.12 14.71 31.96
C SER A 103 -28.60 14.90 30.53
N LEU A 104 -28.83 16.08 29.92
CA LEU A 104 -28.29 16.44 28.60
C LEU A 104 -26.76 16.51 28.59
N LEU A 105 -26.13 17.03 29.64
CA LEU A 105 -24.67 17.04 29.76
C LEU A 105 -24.09 15.61 29.87
N LEU A 106 -24.75 14.73 30.63
CA LEU A 106 -24.36 13.32 30.71
C LEU A 106 -24.53 12.63 29.35
N LEU A 107 -25.63 12.91 28.64
CA LEU A 107 -25.88 12.39 27.29
C LEU A 107 -24.84 12.88 26.29
N GLY A 108 -24.50 14.17 26.27
CA GLY A 108 -23.44 14.73 25.41
C GLY A 108 -22.08 14.08 25.69
N GLY A 109 -21.75 13.87 26.98
CA GLY A 109 -20.56 13.12 27.38
C GLY A 109 -20.54 11.67 26.87
N GLN A 110 -21.71 11.00 26.84
CA GLN A 110 -21.85 9.65 26.29
C GLN A 110 -21.78 9.61 24.76
N LEU A 111 -22.35 10.61 24.07
CA LEU A 111 -22.33 10.70 22.60
C LEU A 111 -20.93 10.99 22.04
N ARG A 112 -20.05 11.62 22.83
CA ARG A 112 -18.63 11.79 22.49
C ARG A 112 -17.82 10.49 22.48
N LYS A 113 -18.40 9.35 22.90
CA LYS A 113 -17.70 8.07 22.92
C LYS A 113 -17.54 7.54 21.50
N THR A 114 -16.37 7.73 20.92
CA THR A 114 -16.05 7.34 19.55
C THR A 114 -16.13 5.82 19.36
N ILE A 115 -16.82 5.36 18.31
CA ILE A 115 -16.95 3.93 17.95
C ILE A 115 -15.65 3.46 17.28
N VAL A 116 -14.69 2.95 18.05
CA VAL A 116 -13.38 2.54 17.52
C VAL A 116 -13.45 1.15 16.91
N PHE A 117 -13.08 1.06 15.63
CA PHE A 117 -12.81 -0.23 14.98
C PHE A 117 -11.43 -0.74 15.44
N THR A 118 -11.34 -2.03 15.80
CA THR A 118 -10.11 -2.68 16.26
C THR A 118 -9.85 -3.95 15.46
N ALA A 119 -8.62 -4.11 14.97
CA ALA A 119 -8.13 -5.36 14.40
C ALA A 119 -7.68 -6.29 15.53
N GLY A 120 -8.67 -6.97 16.12
CA GLY A 120 -8.44 -7.86 17.27
C GLY A 120 -7.77 -7.15 18.45
N PRO A 121 -6.98 -7.87 19.27
CA PRO A 121 -6.26 -7.28 20.42
C PRO A 121 -5.01 -6.48 20.01
N PHE A 122 -4.69 -6.40 18.71
CA PHE A 122 -3.40 -5.90 18.25
C PHE A 122 -3.41 -4.38 18.06
N THR A 123 -4.33 -3.84 17.27
CA THR A 123 -4.31 -2.41 16.91
C THR A 123 -5.69 -1.84 16.60
N LYS A 124 -5.88 -0.56 16.93
CA LYS A 124 -7.03 0.23 16.46
C LYS A 124 -6.89 0.51 14.97
N LEU A 125 -8.01 0.44 14.25
CA LEU A 125 -8.10 0.67 12.82
C LEU A 125 -8.45 2.15 12.58
N ASN A 126 -7.42 3.00 12.53
CA ASN A 126 -7.57 4.43 12.26
C ASN A 126 -6.43 4.97 11.38
N ILE A 127 -6.51 6.25 11.01
CA ILE A 127 -5.51 6.96 10.18
C ILE A 127 -4.10 6.89 10.79
N ALA A 128 -3.98 7.01 12.12
CA ALA A 128 -2.67 6.99 12.78
C ALA A 128 -1.97 5.64 12.61
N THR A 129 -2.71 4.53 12.72
CA THR A 129 -2.18 3.17 12.50
C THR A 129 -1.78 2.97 11.05
N PHE A 130 -2.58 3.46 10.09
CA PHE A 130 -2.23 3.42 8.68
C PHE A 130 -0.93 4.19 8.37
N VAL A 131 -0.79 5.41 8.92
CA VAL A 131 0.45 6.20 8.80
C VAL A 131 1.63 5.50 9.45
N ALA A 132 1.43 4.81 10.59
CA ALA A 132 2.47 4.03 11.24
C ALA A 132 2.95 2.87 10.36
N ILE A 133 2.03 2.15 9.70
CA ILE A 133 2.35 1.09 8.73
C ILE A 133 3.16 1.67 7.57
N LEU A 134 2.73 2.79 6.98
CA LEU A 134 3.46 3.44 5.88
C LEU A 134 4.87 3.88 6.29
N LYS A 135 5.01 4.50 7.47
CA LYS A 135 6.33 4.89 8.00
C LYS A 135 7.22 3.68 8.24
N GLY A 136 6.68 2.60 8.79
CA GLY A 136 7.41 1.34 8.97
C GLY A 136 7.90 0.77 7.65
N SER A 137 7.02 0.69 6.65
CA SER A 137 7.35 0.22 5.30
C SER A 137 8.41 1.11 4.62
N TYR A 138 8.29 2.43 4.73
CA TYR A 138 9.26 3.37 4.16
C TYR A 138 10.62 3.28 4.86
N SER A 139 10.63 3.19 6.20
CA SER A 139 11.85 2.99 6.97
C SER A 139 12.55 1.69 6.55
N TYR A 140 11.80 0.59 6.41
CA TYR A 140 12.35 -0.67 5.94
C TYR A 140 12.91 -0.57 4.52
N TYR A 141 12.18 0.08 3.60
CA TYR A 141 12.65 0.35 2.24
C TYR A 141 13.98 1.13 2.24
N THR A 142 14.07 2.22 3.00
CA THR A 142 15.31 3.04 3.07
C THR A 142 16.50 2.29 3.67
N LEU A 143 16.27 1.31 4.55
CA LEU A 143 17.33 0.46 5.10
C LEU A 143 17.88 -0.51 4.05
N LEU A 144 17.01 -1.05 3.20
CA LEU A 144 17.41 -1.94 2.12
C LEU A 144 18.15 -1.17 1.01
N ASP A 145 17.67 0.02 0.67
CA ASP A 145 18.26 0.90 -0.33
C ASP A 145 19.72 1.23 0.02
N LYS A 146 19.99 1.54 1.30
CA LYS A 146 21.35 1.80 1.80
C LYS A 146 22.29 0.59 1.81
N LYS A 147 21.78 -0.63 1.60
CA LYS A 147 22.59 -1.86 1.58
C LYS A 147 22.99 -2.25 0.15
N GLU A 148 22.39 -1.64 -0.87
CA GLU A 148 22.75 -1.87 -2.28
C GLU A 148 23.96 -1.02 -2.76
N ASP A 149 24.55 -0.20 -1.88
CA ASP A 149 25.87 0.46 -2.02
C ASP A 149 26.97 -0.28 -1.23
#